data_AF-A0A7C1C9Q5-F1
#
_entry.id   AF-A0A7C1C9Q5-F1
#
_cell.length_a   1.000
_cell.length_b   1.000
_cell.length_c   1.000
_cell.angle_alpha   90.00
_cell.angle_beta   90.00
_cell.angle_gamma   90.00
#
_symmetry.space_group_name_H-M   'P 1'
#
loop_
_entity.id
_entity.type
_entity.pdbx_description
1 polymer ?
#
loop_
_entity_poly.entity_id
_entity_poly.type
_entity_poly.pdbx_seq_one_letter_code
_entity_poly.pdbx_strand_id
1 'polypeptide(L)' 'TNSVVDGSKKDNCWGTYLHGLFENDRFRREVINHARAGQGLEPLGILTRYREIRSARIQEVSEMIKENIDIERIMGIIGI' A
#
# COMPACT_ATOMS: atom_id res chain seq x y z
N THR A 1 -22.22 -20.29 5.02
CA THR A 1 -20.77 -20.21 4.78
C THR A 1 -20.12 -19.74 6.07
N ASN A 2 -19.21 -20.52 6.66
CA ASN A 2 -18.50 -20.07 7.88
C ASN A 2 -17.54 -18.95 7.48
N SER A 3 -17.81 -17.72 7.93
CA SER A 3 -16.87 -16.61 7.77
C SER A 3 -15.71 -16.78 8.73
N VAL A 4 -14.50 -16.88 8.21
CA VAL A 4 -13.28 -16.78 9.02
C VAL A 4 -13.06 -15.31 9.36
N VAL A 5 -12.92 -15.01 10.64
CA VAL A 5 -12.62 -13.66 11.14
C VAL A 5 -11.10 -13.49 11.15
N ASP A 6 -10.60 -12.35 10.70
CA ASP A 6 -9.18 -11.98 10.77
C ASP A 6 -8.96 -10.84 11.78
N GLY A 7 -7.83 -10.91 12.48
CA GLY A 7 -7.36 -9.82 13.33
C GLY A 7 -7.88 -9.82 14.78
N SER A 8 -7.69 -8.68 15.45
CA SER A 8 -8.11 -8.44 16.84
C SER A 8 -8.43 -6.96 17.06
N LYS A 9 -9.27 -6.67 18.06
CA LYS A 9 -9.67 -5.31 18.44
C LYS A 9 -9.72 -5.17 19.96
N LYS A 10 -9.21 -4.06 20.48
CA LYS A 10 -9.42 -3.58 21.84
C LYS A 10 -9.61 -2.06 21.81
N ASP A 11 -10.77 -1.58 22.26
CA ASP A 11 -11.12 -0.15 22.24
C ASP A 11 -10.94 0.47 20.85
N ASN A 12 -10.10 1.50 20.72
CA ASN A 12 -9.74 2.16 19.47
C ASN A 12 -8.55 1.52 18.75
N CYS A 13 -7.97 0.45 19.30
CA CYS A 13 -6.87 -0.30 18.70
C CYS A 13 -7.41 -1.53 17.97
N TRP A 14 -6.93 -1.76 16.76
CA TRP A 14 -7.27 -2.91 15.94
C TRP A 14 -6.05 -3.35 15.14
N GLY A 15 -5.96 -4.65 14.87
CA GLY A 15 -4.89 -5.27 14.10
C GLY A 15 -5.47 -6.35 13.18
N THR A 16 -4.81 -6.60 12.06
CA THR A 16 -5.24 -7.51 11.00
C THR A 16 -4.00 -8.10 10.34
N TYR A 17 -4.06 -9.37 9.90
CA TYR A 17 -3.00 -9.97 9.08
C TYR A 17 -3.13 -9.58 7.60
N LEU A 18 -4.20 -8.88 7.23
CA LEU A 18 -4.38 -8.39 5.86
C LEU A 18 -3.37 -7.30 5.53
N HIS A 19 -2.33 -7.69 4.80
CA HIS A 19 -1.37 -6.77 4.22
C HIS A 19 -1.99 -5.93 3.09
N GLY A 20 -1.42 -4.76 2.83
CA GLY A 20 -1.87 -3.88 1.75
C GLY A 20 -3.18 -3.13 2.01
N LEU A 21 -3.85 -3.35 3.15
CA LEU A 21 -5.14 -2.71 3.47
C LEU A 21 -5.10 -1.17 3.38
N PHE A 22 -3.99 -0.57 3.82
CA PHE A 22 -3.81 0.89 3.78
C PHE A 22 -3.31 1.44 2.43
N GLU A 23 -3.04 0.57 1.44
CA GLU A 23 -2.77 1.00 0.06
C GLU A 23 -4.03 1.49 -0.64
N ASN A 24 -5.21 1.10 -0.13
CA ASN A 24 -6.46 1.69 -0.56
C ASN A 24 -6.60 3.11 0.03
N ASP A 25 -6.44 4.10 -0.82
CA ASP A 25 -6.43 5.51 -0.42
C ASP A 25 -7.73 5.94 0.27
N ARG A 26 -8.88 5.40 -0.16
CA ARG A 26 -10.17 5.68 0.46
C ARG A 26 -10.24 5.11 1.86
N PHE A 27 -9.91 3.83 2.02
CA PHE A 27 -9.93 3.17 3.33
C PHE A 27 -8.98 3.86 4.32
N ARG A 28 -7.73 4.10 3.90
CA ARG A 28 -6.75 4.83 4.71
C ARG A 28 -7.25 6.22 5.08
N ARG A 29 -7.88 6.94 4.16
CA ARG A 29 -8.45 8.27 4.43
C ARG A 29 -9.57 8.22 5.45
N GLU A 30 -10.49 7.27 5.34
CA GLU A 30 -11.58 7.10 6.31
C GLU A 30 -11.05 6.79 7.72
N VAL A 31 -10.07 5.89 7.84
CA VAL A 31 -9.43 5.57 9.13
C VAL A 31 -8.83 6.83 9.78
N ILE A 32 -8.10 7.64 9.02
CA ILE A 32 -7.49 8.86 9.55
C ILE A 32 -8.57 9.92 9.85
N ASN A 33 -9.63 10.03 9.04
CA ASN A 33 -10.76 10.94 9.33
C ASN A 33 -11.51 10.54 10.60
N HIS A 34 -11.64 9.25 10.88
CA HIS A 34 -12.20 8.76 12.13
C HIS A 34 -11.35 9.21 13.34
N ALA A 35 -10.02 9.11 13.24
CA ALA A 35 -9.11 9.61 14.28
C ALA A 35 -9.18 11.15 14.43
N ARG A 36 -9.32 11.88 13.32
CA ARG A 36 -9.49 13.35 13.31
C ARG A 36 -10.77 13.79 14.01
N ALA A 37 -11.89 13.09 13.77
CA ALA A 37 -13.16 13.37 14.43
C ALA A 37 -13.04 13.22 15.95
N GLY A 38 -12.32 12.19 16.43
CA GLY A 38 -12.01 12.02 17.85
C GLY A 38 -11.13 13.12 18.47
N GLN A 39 -10.59 14.03 17.65
CA GLN A 39 -9.81 15.20 18.07
C GLN A 39 -10.51 16.53 17.72
N GLY A 40 -11.77 16.50 17.25
CA GLY A 40 -12.51 17.70 16.84
C GLY A 40 -11.98 18.36 15.55
N LEU A 41 -11.26 17.60 14.71
CA LEU A 41 -10.70 18.10 13.45
C LEU A 41 -11.60 17.75 12.26
N GLU A 42 -11.82 18.71 11.37
CA GLU A 42 -12.60 18.52 10.13
C GLU A 42 -12.02 17.41 9.24
N PRO A 43 -12.85 16.64 8.52
CA PRO A 43 -12.38 15.62 7.61
C PRO A 43 -11.59 16.23 6.45
N LEU A 44 -10.63 15.46 5.92
CA LEU A 44 -9.88 15.82 4.72
C LEU A 44 -10.24 14.87 3.56
N GLY A 45 -10.10 15.38 2.34
CA GLY A 45 -10.18 14.57 1.12
C GLY A 45 -8.96 13.66 0.93
N ILE A 46 -8.99 12.83 -0.11
CA ILE A 46 -7.84 12.00 -0.49
C ILE A 46 -6.72 12.92 -0.98
N LEU A 47 -5.61 12.96 -0.24
CA LEU A 47 -4.44 13.81 -0.54
C LEU A 47 -3.35 13.09 -1.34
N THR A 48 -3.37 11.76 -1.34
CA THR A 48 -2.29 10.94 -1.89
C THR A 48 -2.89 9.76 -2.62
N ARG A 49 -2.46 9.56 -3.86
CA ARG A 49 -2.82 8.42 -4.71
C ARG A 49 -1.71 7.38 -4.65
N TYR A 50 -1.71 6.54 -3.62
CA TYR A 50 -0.55 5.69 -3.30
C TYR A 50 -0.21 4.74 -4.44
N ARG A 51 -1.21 4.14 -5.07
CA ARG A 51 -1.02 3.18 -6.17
C ARG A 51 -0.31 3.82 -7.37
N GLU A 52 -0.67 5.05 -7.72
CA GLU A 52 -0.07 5.78 -8.83
C GLU A 52 1.40 6.12 -8.52
N ILE A 53 1.67 6.62 -7.32
CA ILE A 53 3.04 6.93 -6.85
C ILE A 53 3.92 5.67 -6.85
N ARG A 54 3.39 4.55 -6.33
CA ARG A 54 4.11 3.28 -6.28
C ARG A 54 4.44 2.78 -7.68
N SER A 55 3.47 2.80 -8.60
CA SER A 55 3.69 2.39 -9.99
C SER A 55 4.73 3.25 -10.70
N ALA A 56 4.67 4.58 -10.53
CA ALA A 56 5.64 5.49 -11.12
C ALA A 56 7.07 5.20 -10.64
N ARG A 57 7.26 4.97 -9.33
CA ARG A 57 8.58 4.62 -8.76
C ARG A 57 9.11 3.27 -9.23
N ILE A 58 8.24 2.27 -9.37
CA ILE A 58 8.64 0.96 -9.91
C ILE A 58 9.09 1.10 -11.37
N GLN A 59 8.37 1.91 -12.14
CA GLN A 59 8.72 2.18 -13.53
C GLN A 59 10.09 2.85 -13.65
N GLU A 60 10.35 3.89 -12.86
CA GLU A 60 11.64 4.59 -12.81
C GLU A 60 12.80 3.64 -12.49
N VAL A 61 12.64 2.79 -11.47
CA VAL A 61 13.65 1.78 -11.12
C VAL A 61 13.84 0.76 -12.23
N SER A 62 12.75 0.31 -12.86
CA SER A 62 12.82 -0.62 -13.98
C SER A 62 13.57 -0.03 -15.18
N GLU A 63 13.36 1.25 -15.49
CA GLU A 63 14.06 1.95 -16.56
C GLU A 63 15.56 2.04 -16.25
N MET A 64 15.91 2.50 -15.04
CA MET A 64 17.30 2.57 -14.60
C MET A 64 18.02 1.21 -14.69
N ILE A 65 17.35 0.13 -14.30
CA ILE A 65 17.90 -1.22 -14.40
C ILE A 65 18.15 -1.61 -15.86
N LYS A 66 17.19 -1.40 -16.75
CA LYS A 66 17.31 -1.75 -18.18
C LYS A 66 18.44 -0.98 -18.87
N GLU A 67 18.67 0.27 -18.48
CA GLU A 67 19.72 1.10 -19.05
C GLU A 67 21.13 0.72 -18.58
N ASN A 68 21.26 0.22 -17.34
CA ASN A 68 22.56 0.04 -16.69
C ASN A 68 22.97 -1.42 -16.49
N ILE A 69 22.07 -2.38 -16.72
CA ILE A 69 22.30 -3.79 -16.46
C ILE A 69 21.91 -4.61 -17.69
N ASP A 70 22.81 -5.50 -18.11
CA ASP A 70 22.55 -6.50 -19.15
C ASP A 70 21.64 -7.60 -18.58
N ILE A 71 20.33 -7.34 -18.63
CA ILE A 71 19.31 -8.26 -18.13
C ILE A 71 19.31 -9.56 -18.92
N GLU A 72 19.53 -9.54 -20.24
CA GLU A 72 19.55 -10.76 -21.06
C GLU A 72 20.65 -11.72 -20.59
N ARG A 73 21.85 -11.19 -20.31
CA ARG A 73 22.94 -11.98 -19.75
C ARG A 73 22.61 -12.55 -18.37
N ILE A 74 21.97 -11.76 -17.49
CA ILE A 74 21.57 -12.24 -16.16
C ILE A 74 20.55 -13.37 -16.28
N MET A 75 19.53 -13.19 -17.12
CA MET A 75 18.47 -14.20 -17.36
C MET A 75 19.10 -15.51 -17.87
N GLY A 76 20.04 -15.42 -18.81
CA GLY A 76 20.81 -16.58 -19.28
C GLY A 76 21.63 -17.28 -18.18
N ILE A 77 22.20 -16.55 -17.21
CA ILE A 77 22.94 -17.15 -16.08
C ILE A 77 22.00 -17.90 -15.13
N ILE A 78 20.81 -17.37 -14.87
CA ILE A 78 19.82 -18.01 -13.98
C ILE A 78 18.99 -19.09 -14.68
N GLY A 79 19.24 -19.33 -15.98
CA GLY A 79 18.59 -20.37 -16.77
C GLY A 79 17.14 -20.06 -17.16
N ILE A 80 16.80 -18.77 -17.28
CA ILE A 80 15.51 -18.27 -17.77
C ILE A 80 15.68 -17.71 -19.19
#